data_AF-A0ABD5SDU7-F1
#
_entry.id   AF-A0ABD5SDU7-F1
#
_cell.length_a   1.000
_cell.length_b   1.000
_cell.length_c   1.000
_cell.angle_alpha   90.00
_cell.angle_beta   90.00
_cell.angle_gamma   90.00
#
_symmetry.space_group_name_H-M   'P 1'
#
loop_
_entity.id
_entity.type
_entity.pdbx_description
1 polymer ?
#
loop_
_entity_poly.entity_id
_entity_poly.type
_entity_poly.pdbx_seq_one_letter_code
_entity_poly.pdbx_strand_id
1 'polypeptide(L)' 'PMYFFVNQRNFDLANRIERGLEAMINDGSFDKLFLNHPSIVDVVKRAKLSERRVFKLLNPDLPKETPLGDPRYWLQLQ' A
#
# COMPACT_ATOMS: atom_id res chain seq x y z
N PRO A 1 -5.12 -0.05 -3.04
CA PRO A 1 -3.77 0.53 -3.23
C PRO A 1 -3.86 2.04 -3.04
N MET A 2 -2.88 2.66 -2.39
CA MET A 2 -2.78 4.11 -2.25
C MET A 2 -1.60 4.59 -3.10
N TYR A 3 -1.83 5.61 -3.93
CA TYR A 3 -0.80 6.20 -4.77
C TYR A 3 -0.59 7.66 -4.39
N PHE A 4 0.67 8.10 -4.39
CA PHE A 4 1.03 9.50 -4.28
C PHE A 4 1.32 10.03 -5.68
N PHE A 5 0.54 11.02 -6.11
CA PHE A 5 0.76 11.69 -7.39
C PHE A 5 1.40 13.05 -7.16
N VAL A 6 2.40 13.37 -7.97
CA VAL A 6 3.09 14.67 -7.96
C VAL A 6 3.06 15.28 -9.36
N ASN A 7 3.48 16.54 -9.48
CA ASN A 7 3.63 17.18 -10.78
C ASN A 7 4.65 16.41 -11.65
N GLN A 8 4.31 16.16 -12.92
CA GLN A 8 5.13 15.37 -13.85
C GLN A 8 6.55 15.93 -14.08
N ARG A 9 6.78 17.22 -13.80
CA ARG A 9 8.08 17.87 -13.95
C ARG A 9 8.89 17.92 -12.65
N ASN A 10 8.32 17.47 -11.53
CA ASN A 10 8.98 17.51 -10.22
C ASN A 10 9.55 16.13 -9.84
N PHE A 11 10.59 15.73 -10.57
CA PHE A 11 11.26 14.45 -10.39
C PHE A 11 11.92 14.31 -9.01
N ASP A 12 12.43 15.40 -8.45
CA ASP A 12 13.08 15.38 -7.14
C ASP A 12 12.10 15.03 -6.02
N LEU A 13 10.88 15.58 -6.06
CA LEU A 13 9.84 15.26 -5.11
C LEU A 13 9.37 13.81 -5.27
N ALA A 14 9.18 13.34 -6.52
CA ALA A 14 8.81 11.96 -6.82
C ALA A 14 9.84 10.99 -6.19
N ASN A 15 11.12 11.17 -6.53
CA ASN A 15 12.22 10.34 -6.04
C ASN A 15 12.38 10.40 -4.52
N ARG A 16 12.08 11.55 -3.89
CA ARG A 16 12.16 11.68 -2.44
C ARG A 16 11.04 10.92 -1.74
N ILE A 17 9.81 11.01 -2.25
CA ILE A 17 8.67 10.28 -1.69
C ILE A 17 8.86 8.78 -1.88
N GLU A 18 9.19 8.33 -3.09
CA GLU A 18 9.37 6.92 -3.41
C GLU A 18 10.44 6.27 -2.53
N ARG A 19 11.65 6.85 -2.48
CA ARG A 19 12.74 6.32 -1.64
C ARG A 19 12.38 6.29 -0.16
N GLY A 20 11.70 7.33 0.34
CA GLY A 20 11.29 7.39 1.74
C GLY A 20 10.29 6.29 2.09
N LEU A 21 9.25 6.11 1.26
CA LEU A 21 8.25 5.08 1.47
C LEU A 21 8.84 3.67 1.32
N GLU A 22 9.68 3.43 0.32
CA GLU A 22 10.37 2.14 0.17
C GLU A 22 11.25 1.83 1.37
N ALA A 23 12.00 2.80 1.90
CA ALA A 23 12.80 2.60 3.10
C ALA A 23 11.92 2.20 4.29
N MET A 24 10.81 2.90 4.50
CA MET A 24 9.88 2.62 5.60
C MET A 24 9.16 1.27 5.47
N ILE A 25 8.86 0.84 4.24
CA ILE A 25 8.29 -0.48 3.97
C ILE A 25 9.33 -1.56 4.27
N ASN A 26 10.57 -1.36 3.82
CA ASN A 26 11.67 -2.32 4.01
C ASN A 26 12.09 -2.48 5.47
N ASP A 27 12.09 -1.40 6.26
CA ASP A 27 12.45 -1.44 7.68
C ASP A 27 11.26 -1.72 8.62
N GLY A 28 10.04 -1.85 8.07
CA GLY A 28 8.80 -2.13 8.80
C GLY A 28 8.22 -0.94 9.58
N SER A 29 8.84 0.23 9.53
CA SER A 29 8.32 1.43 10.20
C SER A 29 7.02 1.93 9.59
N PHE A 30 6.77 1.65 8.30
CA PHE A 30 5.49 1.94 7.65
C PHE A 30 4.35 1.18 8.32
N ASP A 31 4.48 -0.15 8.44
CA ASP A 31 3.44 -0.99 9.05
C ASP A 31 3.21 -0.62 10.51
N LYS A 32 4.29 -0.31 11.24
CA LYS A 32 4.18 0.17 12.62
C LYS A 32 3.38 1.46 12.70
N LEU A 33 3.59 2.42 11.81
CA LEU A 33 2.82 3.66 11.79
C LEU A 33 1.37 3.39 11.40
N PHE A 34 1.15 2.65 10.32
CA PHE A 34 -0.16 2.39 9.73
C PHE A 34 -1.05 1.58 10.68
N LEU A 35 -0.56 0.46 11.21
CA LEU A 35 -1.34 -0.44 12.07
C LEU A 35 -1.56 0.09 13.48
N ASN A 36 -0.82 1.11 13.92
CA ASN A 36 -1.06 1.78 15.20
C ASN A 36 -1.93 3.04 15.07
N HIS A 37 -2.28 3.46 13.85
CA HIS A 37 -3.14 4.63 13.68
C HIS A 37 -4.57 4.31 14.17
N PRO A 38 -5.18 5.12 15.05
CA PRO A 38 -6.46 4.78 15.71
C PRO A 38 -7.59 4.42 14.74
N SER A 39 -7.72 5.14 13.62
CA SER A 39 -8.74 4.85 12.61
C SER A 39 -8.51 3.52 11.89
N ILE A 40 -7.26 3.11 11.69
CA ILE A 40 -6.91 1.85 11.04
C ILE A 40 -7.16 0.70 12.00
N VAL A 41 -6.74 0.81 13.26
CA VAL A 41 -6.96 -0.19 14.31
C VAL A 41 -8.45 -0.53 14.43
N ASP A 42 -9.30 0.49 14.49
CA ASP A 42 -10.74 0.31 14.62
C ASP A 42 -11.37 -0.35 13.39
N VAL A 43 -10.95 0.04 12.17
CA VAL A 43 -11.41 -0.59 10.93
C VAL A 43 -10.97 -2.05 10.86
N VAL A 44 -9.70 -2.36 11.12
CA VAL A 44 -9.17 -3.73 11.03
C VAL A 44 -9.91 -4.66 12.00
N LYS A 45 -10.20 -4.22 13.22
CA LYS A 45 -10.95 -5.00 14.22
C LYS A 45 -12.38 -5.30 13.77
N ARG A 46 -13.08 -4.33 13.20
CA ARG A 46 -14.49 -4.48 12.80
C ARG A 46 -14.66 -5.17 11.45
N ALA A 47 -13.65 -5.10 10.59
CA ALA A 47 -13.74 -5.52 9.21
C ALA A 47 -13.81 -7.04 8.99
N LYS A 48 -13.47 -7.87 10.00
CA LYS A 48 -13.48 -9.35 9.92
C LYS A 48 -12.78 -9.86 8.66
N LEU A 49 -11.58 -9.34 8.38
CA LEU A 49 -10.93 -9.49 7.07
C LEU A 49 -10.66 -10.96 6.69
N SER A 50 -10.38 -11.83 7.67
CA SER A 50 -10.16 -13.27 7.48
C SER A 50 -11.43 -14.05 7.10
N GLU A 51 -12.62 -13.50 7.36
CA GLU A 51 -13.91 -14.11 7.00
C GLU A 51 -14.39 -13.70 5.60
N ARG A 52 -13.65 -12.82 4.90
CA ARG A 52 -14.08 -12.27 3.61
C ARG A 52 -13.77 -13.21 2.46
N ARG A 53 -14.73 -13.31 1.53
CA ARG A 53 -14.51 -13.95 0.24
C ARG A 53 -13.75 -13.01 -0.70
N VAL A 54 -12.59 -13.45 -1.18
CA VAL A 54 -11.77 -12.70 -2.14
C VAL A 54 -12.20 -13.04 -3.57
N PHE A 55 -12.55 -12.02 -4.36
CA PHE A 55 -12.77 -12.13 -5.80
C PHE A 55 -11.59 -11.51 -6.54
N LYS A 56 -10.86 -12.33 -7.31
CA LYS A 56 -9.76 -11.85 -8.15
C LYS A 56 -10.32 -11.44 -9.50
N LEU A 57 -10.19 -10.17 -9.84
CA LEU A 57 -10.56 -9.63 -11.14
C LEU A 57 -9.30 -9.37 -11.95
N LEU A 58 -9.34 -9.73 -13.22
CA LEU A 58 -8.26 -9.44 -14.16
C LEU A 58 -8.57 -8.11 -14.83
N ASN A 59 -7.69 -7.12 -14.68
CA ASN A 59 -7.82 -5.83 -15.32
C ASN A 59 -6.77 -5.71 -16.45
N PRO A 60 -7.14 -5.95 -17.72
CA PRO A 60 -6.20 -5.90 -18.83
C PRO A 60 -5.67 -4.48 -19.11
N ASP A 61 -6.37 -3.44 -18.66
CA ASP A 61 -6.00 -2.03 -18.87
C ASP A 61 -5.08 -1.48 -17.76
N LEU A 62 -4.67 -2.33 -16.82
CA LEU A 62 -3.81 -1.90 -15.73
C LEU A 62 -2.38 -1.63 -16.26
N PRO A 63 -1.78 -0.46 -15.95
CA PRO A 63 -0.41 -0.15 -16.37
C PRO A 63 0.60 -1.16 -15.82
N LYS A 64 1.65 -1.45 -16.60
CA LYS A 64 2.73 -2.37 -16.19
C LYS A 64 3.49 -1.88 -14.96
N GLU A 65 3.50 -0.56 -14.77
CA GLU A 65 4.10 0.16 -13.66
C GLU A 65 3.29 -0.01 -12.35
N THR A 66 2.17 -0.73 -12.37
CA THR A 66 1.47 -1.16 -11.15
C THR A 66 2.00 -2.52 -10.69
N PRO A 67 2.91 -2.58 -9.69
CA PRO A 67 3.55 -3.82 -9.28
C PRO A 67 2.59 -4.68 -8.45
N LEU A 68 1.73 -5.45 -9.12
CA LEU A 68 0.82 -6.39 -8.46
C LEU A 68 1.54 -7.55 -7.77
N GLY A 69 2.75 -7.88 -8.23
CA GLY A 69 3.52 -9.04 -7.77
C GLY A 69 4.31 -8.83 -6.49
N ASP A 70 4.39 -7.61 -5.96
CA ASP A 70 5.16 -7.34 -4.75
C ASP A 70 4.26 -7.47 -3.50
N PRO A 71 4.42 -8.53 -2.68
CA PRO A 71 3.59 -8.74 -1.49
C PRO A 71 3.75 -7.65 -0.44
N ARG A 72 4.86 -6.88 -0.44
CA ARG A 72 5.13 -5.82 0.55
C ARG A 72 4.14 -4.65 0.45
N TYR A 73 3.50 -4.47 -0.71
CA TYR A 73 2.51 -3.40 -0.92
C TYR A 73 1.07 -3.78 -0.52
N TRP A 74 0.85 -5.02 -0.09
CA TRP A 74 -0.48 -5.52 0.22
C TRP A 74 -0.62 -5.82 1.70
N LEU A 75 -1.76 -5.45 2.26
CA LEU A 75 -2.13 -5.87 3.61
C LEU A 75 -2.24 -7.40 3.63
N GLN A 76 -1.35 -8.05 4.37
CA GLN A 76 -1.36 -9.49 4.55
C GLN A 76 -2.48 -9.84 5.53
N LEU A 77 -3.55 -10.47 5.02
CA LEU A 77 -4.62 -10.99 5.86
C LEU A 77 -4.16 -12.34 6.40
N GLN A 78 -4.00 -12.44 7.72
CA GLN A 78 -3.82 -13.72 8.41
C GLN A 78 -5.16 -14.44 8.58
#